data_AF-A0A849ZDP2-F1
#
_entry.id   AF-A0A849ZDP2-F1
#
_cell.length_a   1.000
_cell.length_b   1.000
_cell.length_c   1.000
_cell.angle_alpha   90.00
_cell.angle_beta   90.00
_cell.angle_gamma   90.00
#
_symmetry.space_group_name_H-M   'P 1'
#
loop_
_entity.id
_entity.type
_entity.pdbx_description
1 polymer ?
#
loop_
_entity_poly.entity_id
_entity_poly.type
_entity_poly.pdbx_seq_one_letter_code
_entity_poly.pdbx_strand_id
1 'polypeptide(L)'
;MNVELVTMSRLDAQRHFARYREQVQANRAARLASGATMTLLEREDEELEAAYKALAKGARLLNVPNTLRGAGLNGEKLPNLAIARADWTWCYLHYQSLRGAMDDRFYFTKHQSLWGVPAKHRHTFLDFKRETFPPELVDRESRRLRGLPVLPAKAAVPSVPPQFRPADLSRYFILWEAVWTPHAPVDPILLSRVTRTMFAVVAQWDLTPIEQAVLSGRFIGGTQ
;
A
#
# COMPACT_ATOMS: atom_id res chain seq x y z
N MET A 1 12.54 -0.16 -10.02
CA MET A 1 12.02 0.59 -8.84
C MET A 1 13.03 0.68 -7.67
N ASN A 2 13.46 1.90 -7.31
CA ASN A 2 14.29 2.15 -6.11
C ASN A 2 13.38 2.57 -4.94
N VAL A 3 13.29 1.74 -3.89
CA VAL A 3 12.46 2.01 -2.71
C VAL A 3 13.33 2.14 -1.47
N GLU A 4 13.01 3.11 -0.61
CA GLU A 4 13.70 3.27 0.67
C GLU A 4 13.27 2.17 1.63
N LEU A 5 14.24 1.35 2.04
CA LEU A 5 14.02 0.21 2.91
C LEU A 5 14.52 0.53 4.32
N VAL A 6 13.70 0.21 5.31
CA VAL A 6 14.13 0.19 6.70
C VAL A 6 14.76 -1.17 6.96
N THR A 7 16.07 -1.15 7.19
CA THR A 7 16.86 -2.34 7.53
C THR A 7 17.58 -2.13 8.85
N MET A 8 17.71 -3.20 9.63
CA MET A 8 18.44 -3.23 10.88
C MET A 8 19.12 -4.59 11.02
N SER A 9 20.28 -4.66 11.66
CA SER A 9 20.91 -5.97 11.92
C SER A 9 19.97 -6.81 12.79
N ARG A 10 19.97 -8.13 12.58
CA ARG A 10 19.09 -9.03 13.34
C ARG A 10 19.35 -8.94 14.84
N LEU A 11 20.61 -8.83 15.24
CA LEU A 11 21.01 -8.74 16.64
C LEU A 11 20.54 -7.42 17.26
N ASP A 12 20.69 -6.31 16.55
CA ASP A 12 20.23 -5.00 17.04
C ASP A 12 18.71 -4.96 17.13
N ALA A 13 18.00 -5.47 16.11
CA ALA A 13 16.55 -5.57 16.12
C ALA A 13 16.04 -6.38 17.32
N GLN A 14 16.69 -7.50 17.65
CA GLN A 14 16.35 -8.30 18.83
C GLN A 14 16.60 -7.56 20.14
N ARG A 15 17.72 -6.84 20.26
CA ARG A 15 18.06 -6.04 21.45
C ARG A 15 17.09 -4.89 21.66
N HIS A 16 16.78 -4.14 20.59
CA HIS A 16 15.80 -3.06 20.63
C HIS A 16 14.41 -3.60 20.97
N PHE A 17 14.01 -4.73 20.35
CA PHE A 17 12.74 -5.37 20.63
C PHE A 17 12.59 -5.80 22.10
N ALA A 18 13.63 -6.42 22.67
CA ALA A 18 13.61 -6.88 24.06
C ALA A 18 13.44 -5.70 25.03
N ARG A 19 14.24 -4.64 24.85
CA ARG A 19 14.15 -3.41 25.66
C ARG A 19 12.79 -2.73 25.54
N TYR A 20 12.29 -2.62 24.30
CA TYR A 20 11.02 -1.98 24.03
C TYR A 20 9.85 -2.75 24.64
N ARG A 21 9.83 -4.08 24.48
CA ARG A 21 8.80 -4.95 25.02
C ARG A 21 8.73 -4.89 26.55
N GLU A 22 9.87 -4.83 27.23
CA GLU A 22 9.93 -4.71 28.69
C GLU A 22 9.23 -3.42 29.17
N GLN A 23 9.51 -2.29 28.50
CA GLN A 23 8.88 -1.00 28.81
C GLN A 23 7.36 -1.01 28.54
N VAL A 24 6.94 -1.55 27.39
CA VAL A 24 5.51 -1.65 27.02
C VAL A 24 4.75 -2.58 27.97
N GLN A 25 5.34 -3.71 28.39
CA GLN A 25 4.71 -4.65 29.31
C GLN A 25 4.47 -4.05 30.70
N ALA A 26 5.43 -3.28 31.22
CA ALA A 26 5.28 -2.55 32.49
C ALA A 26 4.10 -1.57 32.43
N ASN A 27 3.98 -0.81 31.34
CA ASN A 27 2.89 0.13 31.11
C ASN A 27 1.53 -0.57 30.92
N ARG A 28 1.51 -1.72 30.22
CA ARG A 28 0.27 -2.47 29.94
C ARG A 28 -0.32 -3.13 31.19
N ALA A 29 0.52 -3.65 32.09
CA ALA A 29 0.08 -4.27 33.34
C ALA A 29 -0.59 -3.26 34.29
N ALA A 30 0.00 -2.06 34.44
CA ALA A 30 -0.59 -0.97 35.21
C ALA A 30 -1.96 -0.52 34.68
N ARG A 31 -2.22 -0.73 33.38
CA ARG A 31 -3.40 -0.25 32.66
C ARG A 31 -4.56 -1.24 32.59
N LEU A 32 -4.26 -2.54 32.48
CA LEU A 32 -5.31 -3.58 32.64
C LEU A 32 -5.98 -3.48 34.01
N ALA A 33 -5.23 -3.04 35.03
CA ALA A 33 -5.77 -2.74 36.35
C ALA A 33 -6.71 -1.51 36.38
N SER A 34 -6.64 -0.59 35.40
CA SER A 34 -7.43 0.66 35.37
C SER A 34 -8.60 0.66 34.37
N GLY A 35 -8.73 -0.36 33.51
CA GLY A 35 -9.89 -0.52 32.61
C GLY A 35 -10.01 0.50 31.46
N ALA A 36 -8.95 1.26 31.15
CA ALA A 36 -8.99 2.33 30.15
C ALA A 36 -9.01 1.84 28.69
N THR A 37 -9.70 2.59 27.80
CA THR A 37 -9.68 2.38 26.33
C THR A 37 -8.29 2.62 25.74
N MET A 38 -7.94 1.93 24.65
CA MET A 38 -6.62 2.00 24.03
C MET A 38 -6.28 3.42 23.51
N THR A 39 -5.14 3.98 23.92
CA THR A 39 -4.71 5.34 23.56
C THR A 39 -4.03 5.37 22.18
N LEU A 40 -3.78 6.56 21.64
CA LEU A 40 -3.01 6.72 20.39
C LEU A 40 -1.58 6.20 20.52
N LEU A 41 -0.92 6.49 21.64
CA LEU A 41 0.45 6.03 21.93
C LEU A 41 0.52 4.50 21.95
N GLU A 42 -0.50 3.82 22.48
CA GLU A 42 -0.52 2.35 22.51
C GLU A 42 -0.70 1.72 21.13
N ARG A 43 -1.43 2.39 20.22
CA ARG A 43 -1.49 1.95 18.82
C ARG A 43 -0.11 2.10 18.16
N GLU A 44 0.59 3.19 18.44
CA GLU A 44 1.97 3.37 18.00
C GLU A 44 2.88 2.28 18.58
N ASP A 45 2.67 1.90 19.85
CA ASP A 45 3.44 0.83 20.47
C ASP A 45 3.21 -0.53 19.82
N GLU A 46 1.95 -0.89 19.53
CA GLU A 46 1.62 -2.13 18.82
C GLU A 46 2.22 -2.15 17.40
N GLU A 47 2.20 -1.01 16.70
CA GLU A 47 2.81 -0.89 15.37
C GLU A 47 4.35 -1.04 15.45
N LEU A 48 4.99 -0.42 16.43
CA LEU A 48 6.44 -0.54 16.66
C LEU A 48 6.83 -1.97 17.06
N GLU A 49 6.08 -2.61 17.96
CA GLU A 49 6.31 -4.00 18.36
C GLU A 49 6.24 -4.93 17.14
N ALA A 50 5.21 -4.77 16.29
CA ALA A 50 5.05 -5.55 15.07
C ALA A 50 6.21 -5.35 14.09
N ALA A 51 6.67 -4.10 13.90
CA ALA A 51 7.79 -3.77 13.03
C ALA A 51 9.11 -4.38 13.53
N TYR A 52 9.44 -4.21 14.81
CA TYR A 52 10.64 -4.82 15.39
C TYR A 52 10.62 -6.35 15.32
N LYS A 53 9.46 -6.97 15.57
CA LYS A 53 9.30 -8.42 15.44
C LYS A 53 9.55 -8.90 14.00
N ALA A 54 9.16 -8.13 12.99
CA ALA A 54 9.46 -8.43 11.61
C ALA A 54 10.97 -8.27 11.29
N LEU A 55 11.60 -7.18 11.73
CA LEU A 55 13.04 -6.95 11.58
C LEU A 55 13.88 -8.02 12.27
N ALA A 56 13.49 -8.47 13.47
CA ALA A 56 14.16 -9.54 14.22
C ALA A 56 14.11 -10.91 13.50
N LYS A 57 13.16 -11.09 12.57
CA LYS A 57 13.09 -12.24 11.66
C LYS A 57 13.91 -12.06 10.38
N GLY A 58 14.59 -10.92 10.22
CA GLY A 58 15.37 -10.58 9.03
C GLY A 58 14.52 -9.99 7.89
N ALA A 59 13.27 -9.58 8.15
CA ALA A 59 12.46 -8.95 7.13
C ALA A 59 13.03 -7.57 6.74
N ARG A 60 12.90 -7.21 5.47
CA ARG A 60 13.12 -5.85 4.97
C ARG A 60 11.79 -5.10 5.03
N LEU A 61 11.74 -3.97 5.72
CA LEU A 61 10.50 -3.20 5.87
C LEU A 61 10.44 -2.01 4.92
N LEU A 62 9.23 -1.65 4.52
CA LEU A 62 8.89 -0.58 3.61
C LEU A 62 7.77 0.27 4.21
N ASN A 63 7.96 1.59 4.31
CA ASN A 63 6.90 2.53 4.67
C ASN A 63 6.15 2.98 3.41
N VAL A 64 5.02 2.33 3.11
CA VAL A 64 4.30 2.54 1.86
C VAL A 64 3.87 4.00 1.64
N PRO A 65 3.28 4.73 2.61
CA PRO A 65 2.97 6.15 2.42
C PRO A 65 4.18 7.00 2.04
N ASN A 66 5.33 6.81 2.69
CA ASN A 66 6.55 7.55 2.36
C ASN A 66 7.08 7.16 0.98
N THR A 67 7.02 5.87 0.62
CA THR A 67 7.41 5.38 -0.70
C THR A 67 6.54 5.96 -1.81
N LEU A 68 5.21 5.96 -1.63
CA LEU A 68 4.26 6.57 -2.58
C LEU A 68 4.53 8.07 -2.74
N ARG A 69 4.79 8.78 -1.63
CA ARG A 69 5.12 10.21 -1.65
C ARG A 69 6.43 10.48 -2.39
N GLY A 70 7.48 9.74 -2.05
CA GLY A 70 8.82 9.90 -2.63
C GLY A 70 8.89 9.58 -4.11
N ALA A 71 8.06 8.64 -4.59
CA ALA A 71 7.99 8.32 -6.01
C ALA A 71 7.36 9.43 -6.86
N GLY A 72 6.52 10.30 -6.27
CA GLY A 72 5.92 11.43 -6.96
C GLY A 72 4.91 11.03 -8.05
N LEU A 73 4.75 11.92 -9.03
CA LEU A 73 3.80 11.78 -10.13
C LEU A 73 4.51 11.57 -11.48
N ASN A 74 3.86 10.85 -12.39
CA ASN A 74 4.28 10.63 -13.75
C ASN A 74 3.96 11.85 -14.67
N GLY A 75 4.24 11.71 -15.98
CA GLY A 75 3.95 12.75 -16.97
C GLY A 75 2.46 13.15 -17.06
N GLU A 76 1.55 12.22 -16.76
CA GLU A 76 0.09 12.44 -16.72
C GLU A 76 -0.41 12.98 -15.38
N LYS A 77 0.52 13.35 -14.49
CA LYS A 77 0.23 13.79 -13.12
C LYS A 77 -0.58 12.77 -12.31
N LEU A 78 -0.38 11.47 -12.58
CA LEU A 78 -0.86 10.36 -11.76
C LEU A 78 0.31 9.77 -10.96
N PRO A 79 0.09 9.08 -9.83
CA PRO A 79 1.19 8.52 -9.05
C PRO A 79 2.08 7.59 -9.87
N ASN A 80 3.40 7.68 -9.71
CA ASN A 80 4.33 6.73 -10.35
C ASN A 80 4.14 5.31 -9.83
N LEU A 81 3.65 5.14 -8.60
CA LEU A 81 3.45 3.85 -7.96
C LEU A 81 1.97 3.59 -7.65
N ALA A 82 1.59 2.32 -7.74
CA ALA A 82 0.31 1.83 -7.26
C ALA A 82 0.50 0.65 -6.31
N ILE A 83 -0.45 0.48 -5.41
CA ILE A 83 -0.51 -0.64 -4.49
C ILE A 83 -1.91 -1.27 -4.51
N ALA A 84 -1.97 -2.59 -4.47
CA ALA A 84 -3.22 -3.36 -4.48
C ALA A 84 -3.04 -4.67 -3.74
N ARG A 85 -4.14 -5.35 -3.38
CA ARG A 85 -4.06 -6.73 -2.93
C ARG A 85 -3.63 -7.63 -4.09
N ALA A 86 -2.84 -8.67 -3.78
CA ALA A 86 -2.20 -9.52 -4.78
C ALA A 86 -3.18 -10.45 -5.53
N ASP A 87 -4.39 -10.62 -5.02
CA ASP A 87 -5.48 -11.38 -5.67
C ASP A 87 -6.32 -10.52 -6.63
N TRP A 88 -6.06 -9.21 -6.72
CA TRP A 88 -6.82 -8.33 -7.61
C TRP A 88 -6.32 -8.41 -9.05
N THR A 89 -7.22 -8.10 -9.99
CA THR A 89 -6.87 -7.95 -11.42
C THR A 89 -6.71 -6.49 -11.81
N TRP A 90 -7.49 -5.62 -11.17
CA TRP A 90 -7.51 -4.19 -11.43
C TRP A 90 -7.40 -3.42 -10.12
N CYS A 91 -6.74 -2.28 -10.18
CA CYS A 91 -6.66 -1.33 -9.09
C CYS A 91 -7.16 0.03 -9.57
N TYR A 92 -8.05 0.64 -8.80
CA TYR A 92 -8.57 1.97 -9.03
C TYR A 92 -8.09 2.89 -7.91
N LEU A 93 -7.52 4.02 -8.31
CA LEU A 93 -7.17 5.11 -7.41
C LEU A 93 -8.33 6.09 -7.35
N HIS A 94 -8.89 6.26 -6.16
CA HIS A 94 -9.95 7.23 -5.88
C HIS A 94 -9.43 8.34 -4.98
N TYR A 95 -10.03 9.51 -5.14
CA TYR A 95 -9.95 10.59 -4.16
C TYR A 95 -11.34 10.86 -3.60
N GLN A 96 -11.47 10.89 -2.28
CA GLN A 96 -12.70 11.27 -1.62
C GLN A 96 -12.42 12.48 -0.75
N SER A 97 -13.09 13.58 -1.08
CA SER A 97 -13.22 14.70 -0.16
C SER A 97 -14.57 14.61 0.54
N LEU A 98 -14.53 14.49 1.86
CA LEU A 98 -15.72 14.54 2.70
C LEU A 98 -15.93 16.01 3.08
N ARG A 99 -16.91 16.69 2.47
CA ARG A 99 -17.23 18.07 2.80
C ARG A 99 -17.40 18.23 4.32
N GLY A 100 -16.51 18.98 4.96
CA GLY A 100 -16.56 19.28 6.40
C GLY A 100 -15.79 18.32 7.32
N ALA A 101 -15.19 17.24 6.82
CA ALA A 101 -14.26 16.42 7.59
C ALA A 101 -12.82 16.77 7.20
N MET A 102 -11.92 16.95 8.18
CA MET A 102 -10.49 17.22 7.97
C MET A 102 -9.71 16.02 7.39
N ASP A 103 -10.38 15.09 6.72
CA ASP A 103 -9.85 13.76 6.43
C ASP A 103 -10.08 13.39 4.97
N ASP A 104 -9.56 14.24 4.09
CA ASP A 104 -9.43 13.93 2.67
C ASP A 104 -8.53 12.70 2.49
N ARG A 105 -9.01 11.71 1.75
CA ARG A 105 -8.33 10.41 1.61
C ARG A 105 -8.24 9.95 0.17
N PHE A 106 -7.16 9.26 -0.11
CA PHE A 106 -7.00 8.45 -1.32
C PHE A 106 -7.26 6.99 -1.01
N TYR A 107 -7.85 6.27 -1.96
CA TYR A 107 -8.10 4.85 -1.83
C TYR A 107 -7.59 4.11 -3.05
N PHE A 108 -6.85 3.03 -2.81
CA PHE A 108 -6.67 1.98 -3.80
C PHE A 108 -7.67 0.87 -3.55
N THR A 109 -8.44 0.51 -4.57
CA THR A 109 -9.55 -0.45 -4.46
C THR A 109 -9.76 -1.22 -5.76
N LYS A 110 -10.37 -2.40 -5.69
CA LYS A 110 -10.82 -3.16 -6.87
C LYS A 110 -12.06 -2.56 -7.55
N HIS A 111 -12.73 -1.60 -6.90
CA HIS A 111 -14.01 -1.06 -7.35
C HIS A 111 -13.83 0.20 -8.22
N GLN A 112 -14.46 0.23 -9.38
CA GLN A 112 -14.46 1.40 -10.27
C GLN A 112 -15.24 2.58 -9.69
N SER A 113 -16.23 2.33 -8.83
CA SER A 113 -17.01 3.36 -8.13
C SER A 113 -17.04 3.05 -6.64
N LEU A 114 -16.95 4.10 -5.81
CA LEU A 114 -17.15 4.00 -4.36
C LEU A 114 -18.62 4.14 -3.96
N TRP A 115 -19.49 4.58 -4.87
CA TRP A 115 -20.91 4.74 -4.58
C TRP A 115 -21.57 3.37 -4.34
N GLY A 116 -22.35 3.25 -3.27
CA GLY A 116 -23.02 2.01 -2.91
C GLY A 116 -22.12 0.90 -2.37
N VAL A 117 -20.79 1.11 -2.25
CA VAL A 117 -19.91 0.07 -1.68
C VAL A 117 -20.17 -0.05 -0.18
N PRO A 118 -20.65 -1.22 0.30
CA PRO A 118 -20.97 -1.39 1.71
C PRO A 118 -19.75 -1.14 2.61
N ALA A 119 -19.98 -0.56 3.81
CA ALA A 119 -18.91 -0.30 4.78
C ALA A 119 -18.08 -1.56 5.08
N LYS A 120 -18.74 -2.74 5.12
CA LYS A 120 -18.10 -4.04 5.30
C LYS A 120 -17.08 -4.40 4.23
N HIS A 121 -17.00 -3.74 3.07
CA HIS A 121 -15.96 -3.99 2.07
C HIS A 121 -14.79 -3.00 2.15
N ARG A 122 -14.93 -1.92 2.92
CA ARG A 122 -13.90 -0.88 3.07
C ARG A 122 -12.64 -1.38 3.78
N HIS A 123 -12.71 -2.46 4.55
CA HIS A 123 -11.52 -3.09 5.15
C HIS A 123 -10.54 -3.63 4.10
N THR A 124 -10.99 -3.80 2.86
CA THR A 124 -10.12 -4.22 1.75
C THR A 124 -9.45 -3.05 1.05
N PHE A 125 -9.84 -1.81 1.37
CA PHE A 125 -9.26 -0.62 0.77
C PHE A 125 -7.92 -0.32 1.43
N LEU A 126 -7.00 0.19 0.62
CA LEU A 126 -5.80 0.84 1.14
C LEU A 126 -6.04 2.34 1.12
N ASP A 127 -6.23 2.90 2.30
CA ASP A 127 -6.51 4.32 2.47
C ASP A 127 -5.27 5.10 2.90
N PHE A 128 -5.05 6.23 2.24
CA PHE A 128 -3.91 7.10 2.47
C PHE A 128 -4.40 8.52 2.74
N LYS A 129 -3.73 9.22 3.66
CA LYS A 129 -4.06 10.62 3.94
C LYS A 129 -3.73 11.50 2.74
N ARG A 130 -4.38 12.67 2.69
CA ARG A 130 -4.21 13.66 1.62
C ARG A 130 -2.77 14.03 1.30
N GLU A 131 -1.89 14.08 2.30
CA GLU A 131 -0.48 14.49 2.21
C GLU A 131 0.43 13.40 1.63
N THR A 132 -0.12 12.24 1.32
CA THR A 132 0.62 11.17 0.63
C THR A 132 0.90 11.57 -0.82
N PHE A 133 0.04 12.37 -1.44
CA PHE A 133 0.17 12.77 -2.84
C PHE A 133 0.15 14.30 -3.01
N PRO A 134 0.85 14.82 -4.03
CA PRO A 134 0.85 16.26 -4.34
C PRO A 134 -0.55 16.80 -4.68
N PRO A 135 -0.83 18.09 -4.43
CA PRO A 135 -2.14 18.69 -4.67
C PRO A 135 -2.61 18.70 -6.11
N GLU A 136 -1.70 18.64 -7.07
CA GLU A 136 -1.97 18.55 -8.51
C GLU A 136 -2.76 17.30 -8.88
N LEU A 137 -2.75 16.27 -8.03
CA LEU A 137 -3.52 15.05 -8.25
C LEU A 137 -5.03 15.27 -8.07
N VAL A 138 -5.44 16.22 -7.24
CA VAL A 138 -6.86 16.43 -6.86
C VAL A 138 -7.49 17.69 -7.45
N ASP A 139 -6.68 18.56 -8.06
CA ASP A 139 -7.15 19.77 -8.73
C ASP A 139 -7.89 19.42 -10.03
N ARG A 140 -9.20 19.19 -9.92
CA ARG A 140 -10.04 18.76 -11.03
C ARG A 140 -10.09 19.79 -12.16
N GLU A 141 -10.04 21.07 -11.84
CA GLU A 141 -10.13 22.14 -12.83
C GLU A 141 -8.84 22.24 -13.64
N SER A 142 -7.69 22.30 -12.97
CA SER A 142 -6.38 22.32 -13.63
C SER A 142 -6.16 21.08 -14.49
N ARG A 143 -6.57 19.90 -14.00
CA ARG A 143 -6.51 18.66 -14.79
C ARG A 143 -7.37 18.72 -16.05
N ARG A 144 -8.62 19.21 -15.94
CA ARG A 144 -9.52 19.38 -17.09
C ARG A 144 -8.93 20.33 -18.13
N LEU A 145 -8.40 21.48 -17.70
CA LEU A 145 -7.82 22.49 -18.60
C LEU A 145 -6.58 21.98 -19.34
N ARG A 146 -5.82 21.06 -18.73
CA ARG A 146 -4.60 20.47 -19.30
C ARG A 146 -4.84 19.15 -20.04
N GLY A 147 -6.09 18.69 -20.16
CA GLY A 147 -6.42 17.40 -20.77
C GLY A 147 -5.85 16.19 -20.02
N LEU A 148 -5.60 16.31 -18.71
CA LEU A 148 -5.05 15.24 -17.90
C LEU A 148 -6.15 14.25 -17.46
N PRO A 149 -5.82 12.96 -17.23
CA PRO A 149 -6.79 11.96 -16.79
C PRO A 149 -7.48 12.38 -15.49
N VAL A 150 -8.78 12.09 -15.33
CA VAL A 150 -9.50 12.35 -14.08
C VAL A 150 -9.55 11.09 -13.21
N LEU A 151 -9.67 11.26 -11.89
CA LEU A 151 -9.92 10.15 -10.99
C LEU A 151 -11.39 9.67 -11.13
N PRO A 152 -11.65 8.36 -11.03
CA PRO A 152 -10.70 7.31 -10.68
C PRO A 152 -9.79 6.88 -11.83
N ALA A 153 -8.49 6.77 -11.56
CA ALA A 153 -7.53 6.20 -12.49
C ALA A 153 -7.44 4.68 -12.31
N LYS A 154 -7.25 3.94 -13.41
CA LYS A 154 -7.26 2.47 -13.44
C LYS A 154 -5.87 1.95 -13.82
N ALA A 155 -5.36 0.98 -13.06
CA ALA A 155 -4.12 0.28 -13.35
C ALA A 155 -4.31 -1.24 -13.29
N ALA A 156 -3.62 -1.94 -14.17
CA ALA A 156 -3.51 -3.39 -14.16
C ALA A 156 -2.69 -3.86 -12.95
N VAL A 157 -3.15 -4.90 -12.25
CA VAL A 157 -2.39 -5.50 -11.15
C VAL A 157 -1.51 -6.62 -11.72
N PRO A 158 -0.18 -6.60 -11.48
CA PRO A 158 0.72 -7.67 -11.92
C PRO A 158 0.32 -9.03 -11.32
N SER A 159 0.47 -10.11 -12.08
CA SER A 159 0.33 -11.46 -11.52
C SER A 159 1.59 -11.86 -10.75
N VAL A 160 1.43 -12.51 -9.61
CA VAL A 160 2.55 -13.11 -8.86
C VAL A 160 3.03 -14.39 -9.56
N PRO A 161 4.31 -14.49 -9.97
CA PRO A 161 4.86 -15.68 -10.60
C PRO A 161 4.75 -16.92 -9.70
N PRO A 162 4.57 -18.13 -10.26
CA PRO A 162 4.39 -19.35 -9.48
C PRO A 162 5.45 -19.57 -8.38
N GLN A 163 6.72 -19.26 -8.64
CA GLN A 163 7.82 -19.41 -7.69
C GLN A 163 7.76 -18.46 -6.48
N PHE A 164 7.02 -17.36 -6.59
CA PHE A 164 6.82 -16.38 -5.51
C PHE A 164 5.39 -16.40 -4.96
N ARG A 165 4.52 -17.28 -5.48
CA ARG A 165 3.10 -17.26 -5.20
C ARG A 165 2.80 -17.98 -3.87
N PRO A 166 2.36 -17.25 -2.83
CA PRO A 166 1.88 -17.89 -1.61
C PRO A 166 0.57 -18.63 -1.86
N ALA A 167 0.23 -19.56 -0.97
CA ALA A 167 -1.03 -20.32 -1.04
C ALA A 167 -2.29 -19.42 -0.96
N ASP A 168 -2.22 -18.34 -0.18
CA ASP A 168 -3.31 -17.38 0.00
C ASP A 168 -2.86 -15.95 -0.36
N LEU A 169 -3.07 -15.55 -1.61
CA LEU A 169 -2.76 -14.21 -2.13
C LEU A 169 -3.58 -13.09 -1.46
N SER A 170 -4.70 -13.42 -0.83
CA SER A 170 -5.62 -12.42 -0.27
C SER A 170 -4.98 -11.57 0.85
N ARG A 171 -3.94 -12.11 1.49
CA ARG A 171 -3.17 -11.52 2.61
C ARG A 171 -1.99 -10.66 2.16
N TYR A 172 -1.66 -10.70 0.87
CA TYR A 172 -0.50 -10.02 0.32
C TYR A 172 -0.92 -8.85 -0.55
N PHE A 173 0.04 -7.96 -0.77
CA PHE A 173 -0.12 -6.76 -1.56
C PHE A 173 0.98 -6.69 -2.60
N ILE A 174 0.72 -6.04 -3.71
CA ILE A 174 1.72 -5.78 -4.73
C ILE A 174 1.89 -4.27 -4.82
N LEU A 175 3.14 -3.81 -4.77
CA LEU A 175 3.55 -2.45 -5.11
C LEU A 175 4.29 -2.50 -6.44
N TRP A 176 3.95 -1.64 -7.38
CA TRP A 176 4.58 -1.64 -8.71
C TRP A 176 4.58 -0.25 -9.34
N GLU A 177 5.39 -0.06 -10.37
CA GLU A 177 5.40 1.15 -11.19
C GLU A 177 4.14 1.18 -12.06
N ALA A 178 3.24 2.10 -11.73
CA ALA A 178 1.90 2.14 -12.25
C ALA A 178 1.85 2.74 -13.64
N VAL A 179 1.51 1.91 -14.61
CA VAL A 179 1.03 2.36 -15.91
C VAL A 179 -0.50 2.47 -15.82
N TRP A 180 -1.02 3.70 -15.86
CA TRP A 180 -2.45 4.01 -15.70
C TRP A 180 -3.26 3.84 -16.98
N THR A 181 -2.71 3.08 -17.92
CA THR A 181 -3.26 2.62 -19.19
C THR A 181 -3.12 1.09 -19.23
N PRO A 182 -3.81 0.35 -20.13
CA PRO A 182 -3.84 -1.12 -20.11
C PRO A 182 -2.53 -1.76 -20.63
N HIS A 183 -1.40 -1.33 -20.11
CA HIS A 183 -0.09 -1.94 -20.36
C HIS A 183 0.36 -2.73 -19.15
N ALA A 184 1.25 -3.70 -19.40
CA ALA A 184 1.82 -4.49 -18.35
C ALA A 184 2.69 -3.61 -17.42
N PRO A 185 2.62 -3.87 -16.10
CA PRO A 185 3.40 -3.15 -15.11
C PRO A 185 4.88 -3.52 -15.14
N VAL A 186 5.72 -2.73 -14.46
CA VAL A 186 7.17 -2.94 -14.35
C VAL A 186 7.57 -3.08 -12.86
N ASP A 187 8.58 -3.90 -12.60
CA ASP A 187 9.24 -4.15 -11.29
C ASP A 187 8.31 -4.34 -10.08
N PRO A 188 7.37 -5.29 -10.12
CA PRO A 188 6.50 -5.58 -8.98
C PRO A 188 7.23 -6.13 -7.74
N ILE A 189 6.79 -5.66 -6.58
CA ILE A 189 7.21 -6.14 -5.26
C ILE A 189 6.00 -6.74 -4.53
N LEU A 190 6.13 -7.99 -4.09
CA LEU A 190 5.18 -8.64 -3.20
C LEU A 190 5.46 -8.23 -1.75
N LEU A 191 4.41 -7.79 -1.09
CA LEU A 191 4.43 -7.22 0.24
C LEU A 191 3.52 -8.01 1.18
N SER A 192 3.97 -8.22 2.41
CA SER A 192 3.13 -8.66 3.53
C SER A 192 2.89 -7.49 4.47
N ARG A 193 1.63 -7.22 4.82
CA ARG A 193 1.31 -6.13 5.75
C ARG A 193 1.81 -6.44 7.15
N VAL A 194 2.51 -5.49 7.77
CA VAL A 194 3.00 -5.59 9.17
C VAL A 194 2.20 -4.66 10.07
N THR A 195 2.03 -3.41 9.65
CA THR A 195 1.21 -2.40 10.33
C THR A 195 0.28 -1.71 9.34
N ARG A 196 -0.37 -0.60 9.72
CA ARG A 196 -1.19 0.16 8.77
C ARG A 196 -0.37 0.69 7.60
N THR A 197 0.86 1.13 7.86
CA THR A 197 1.74 1.85 6.93
C THR A 197 3.00 1.06 6.55
N MET A 198 3.43 0.11 7.39
CA MET A 198 4.64 -0.68 7.19
C MET A 198 4.33 -2.06 6.59
N PHE A 199 5.14 -2.45 5.61
CA PHE A 199 5.03 -3.71 4.90
C PHE A 199 6.39 -4.39 4.84
N ALA A 200 6.40 -5.72 4.97
CA ALA A 200 7.58 -6.53 4.75
C ALA A 200 7.69 -6.92 3.28
N VAL A 201 8.87 -6.74 2.69
CA VAL A 201 9.17 -7.21 1.34
C VAL A 201 9.32 -8.73 1.36
N VAL A 202 8.49 -9.41 0.57
CA VAL A 202 8.45 -10.89 0.47
C VAL A 202 9.23 -11.35 -0.75
N ALA A 203 8.99 -10.71 -1.90
CA ALA A 203 9.65 -11.02 -3.15
C ALA A 203 9.66 -9.77 -4.05
N GLN A 204 10.62 -9.71 -4.96
CA GLN A 204 10.69 -8.76 -6.04
C GLN A 204 11.03 -9.54 -7.31
N TRP A 205 10.38 -9.22 -8.42
CA TRP A 205 10.67 -9.85 -9.69
C TRP A 205 10.54 -8.85 -10.82
N ASP A 206 11.31 -9.11 -11.87
CA ASP A 206 11.19 -8.39 -13.12
C ASP A 206 10.25 -9.19 -14.02
N LEU A 207 9.31 -8.50 -14.65
CA LEU A 207 8.46 -9.13 -15.66
C LEU A 207 9.22 -9.19 -16.98
N THR A 208 9.43 -10.42 -17.47
CA THR A 208 10.01 -10.63 -18.80
C THR A 208 9.10 -10.03 -19.88
N PRO A 209 9.64 -9.66 -21.06
CA PRO A 209 8.82 -9.14 -22.16
C PRO A 209 7.65 -10.06 -22.55
N ILE A 210 7.83 -11.39 -22.44
CA ILE A 210 6.75 -12.35 -22.71
C ILE A 210 5.67 -12.33 -21.63
N GLU A 211 6.03 -12.24 -20.34
CA GLU A 211 5.05 -12.10 -19.26
C GLU A 211 4.29 -10.78 -19.38
N GLN A 212 4.98 -9.70 -19.76
CA GLN A 212 4.33 -8.42 -20.07
C GLN A 212 3.33 -8.57 -21.23
N ALA A 213 3.72 -9.22 -22.33
CA ALA A 213 2.82 -9.45 -23.46
C ALA A 213 1.59 -10.30 -23.07
N VAL A 214 1.78 -11.37 -22.28
CA VAL A 214 0.70 -12.21 -21.78
C VAL A 214 -0.24 -11.42 -20.86
N LEU A 215 0.31 -10.61 -19.96
CA LEU A 215 -0.47 -9.73 -19.10
C LEU A 215 -1.25 -8.71 -19.92
N SER A 216 -0.63 -8.05 -20.89
CA SER A 216 -1.32 -7.13 -21.82
C SER A 216 -2.46 -7.82 -22.58
N GLY A 217 -2.25 -9.06 -23.06
CA GLY A 217 -3.31 -9.85 -23.70
C GLY A 217 -4.52 -10.10 -22.80
N ARG A 218 -4.31 -10.33 -21.50
CA ARG A 218 -5.39 -10.46 -20.51
C ARG A 218 -6.25 -9.20 -20.40
N PHE A 219 -5.69 -8.03 -20.66
CA PHE A 219 -6.36 -6.75 -20.51
C PHE A 219 -7.03 -6.25 -21.79
N ILE A 220 -6.51 -6.64 -22.96
CA ILE A 220 -7.04 -6.24 -24.28
C ILE A 220 -8.28 -7.08 -24.67
N GLY A 221 -8.35 -8.35 -24.28
CA GLY A 221 -9.45 -9.26 -24.66
C GLY A 221 -10.73 -9.16 -23.82
N GLY A 222 -10.82 -8.22 -22.87
CA GLY A 222 -11.91 -8.14 -21.88
C GLY A 222 -13.11 -7.26 -22.24
N THR A 223 -13.16 -6.69 -23.44
CA THR A 223 -14.36 -6.04 -23.99
C THR A 223 -15.15 -7.06 -24.83
N GLN A 224 -15.88 -7.95 -24.16
CA GLN A 224 -17.07 -8.61 -24.70
C GLN A 224 -18.19 -8.49 -23.67
#